data_AF-A0A496A1U3-F1
#
_entry.id   AF-A0A496A1U3-F1
#
_cell.length_a   1.000
_cell.length_b   1.000
_cell.length_c   1.000
_cell.angle_alpha   90.00
_cell.angle_beta   90.00
_cell.angle_gamma   90.00
#
_symmetry.space_group_name_H-M   'P 1'
#
loop_
_entity.id
_entity.type
_entity.pdbx_description
1 polymer ?
#
loop_
_entity_poly.entity_id
_entity_poly.type
_entity_poly.pdbx_seq_one_letter_code
_entity_poly.pdbx_strand_id
1 'polypeptide(L)' 'MADYEIDEIRRIRQEISARFDHDVDKLIAHYQALEKEYRKSGKYKFVDPPSEDPKPIKTTDEKAAD' A
#
# COMPACT_ATOMS: atom_id res chain seq x y z
N MET A 1 -8.02 -2.66 22.44
CA MET A 1 -7.29 -1.43 22.06
C MET A 1 -6.73 -1.50 20.64
N ALA A 2 -6.48 -2.68 20.06
CA ALA A 2 -5.99 -2.81 18.68
C ALA A 2 -7.00 -2.41 17.58
N ASP A 3 -8.30 -2.50 17.84
CA ASP A 3 -9.31 -2.30 16.79
C ASP A 3 -9.44 -0.84 16.35
N TYR A 4 -9.27 0.12 17.26
CA TYR A 4 -9.43 1.54 16.96
C TYR A 4 -8.38 2.08 15.97
N GLU A 5 -7.11 1.71 16.15
CA GLU A 5 -6.03 2.18 15.26
C GLU A 5 -6.20 1.63 13.85
N ILE A 6 -6.61 0.35 13.74
CA ILE A 6 -6.87 -0.29 12.46
C ILE A 6 -8.10 0.32 11.78
N ASP A 7 -9.17 0.59 12.53
CA ASP A 7 -10.38 1.21 12.01
C ASP A 7 -10.14 2.63 11.53
N GLU A 8 -9.32 3.40 12.25
CA GLU A 8 -8.94 4.75 11.84
C GLU A 8 -8.10 4.74 10.56
N ILE A 9 -7.14 3.81 10.44
CA ILE A 9 -6.38 3.62 9.20
C ILE A 9 -7.31 3.26 8.04
N ARG A 10 -8.29 2.38 8.26
CA ARG A 10 -9.27 1.99 7.24
C ARG A 10 -10.13 3.17 6.82
N ARG A 11 -10.61 3.97 7.76
CA ARG A 11 -11.39 5.18 7.50
C ARG A 11 -10.59 6.17 6.66
N ILE A 12 -9.35 6.47 7.06
CA ILE A 12 -8.47 7.38 6.32
C ILE A 12 -8.23 6.85 4.90
N ARG A 13 -8.00 5.54 4.71
CA ARG A 13 -7.84 4.95 3.38
C ARG A 13 -9.10 5.10 2.52
N GLN A 14 -10.28 4.91 3.10
CA GLN A 14 -11.56 5.11 2.40
C GLN A 14 -11.75 6.56 1.99
N GLU A 15 -11.47 7.51 2.88
CA GLU A 15 -11.56 8.94 2.60
C GLU A 15 -10.58 9.35 1.48
N ILE A 16 -9.35 8.84 1.51
CA ILE A 16 -8.38 9.09 0.42
C ILE A 16 -8.90 8.49 -0.88
N SER A 17 -9.35 7.23 -0.87
CA SER A 17 -9.87 6.57 -2.07
C SER A 17 -11.05 7.32 -2.69
N ALA A 18 -11.98 7.83 -1.87
CA ALA A 18 -13.11 8.63 -2.34
C ALA A 18 -12.67 9.94 -3.03
N ARG A 19 -11.58 10.58 -2.57
CA ARG A 19 -11.02 11.78 -3.23
C ARG A 19 -10.49 11.51 -4.63
N PHE A 20 -10.17 10.25 -4.95
CA PHE A 20 -9.68 9.82 -6.25
C PHE A 20 -10.75 9.06 -7.05
N ASP A 21 -12.04 9.20 -6.73
CA ASP A 21 -13.14 8.48 -7.38
C ASP A 21 -12.98 6.95 -7.33
N HIS A 22 -12.30 6.44 -6.31
CA HIS A 22 -11.90 5.04 -6.20
C HIS A 22 -11.04 4.53 -7.39
N ASP A 23 -10.42 5.43 -8.13
CA ASP A 23 -9.49 5.13 -9.22
C ASP A 23 -8.12 4.75 -8.66
N VAL A 24 -7.76 3.49 -8.82
CA VAL A 24 -6.53 2.92 -8.28
C VAL A 24 -5.29 3.52 -8.95
N ASP A 25 -5.35 3.83 -10.24
CA ASP A 25 -4.21 4.35 -10.98
C ASP A 25 -3.89 5.79 -10.53
N LYS A 26 -4.92 6.62 -10.34
CA LYS A 26 -4.75 7.98 -9.80
C LYS A 26 -4.23 7.95 -8.36
N LEU A 27 -4.72 7.02 -7.55
CA LEU A 27 -4.29 6.85 -6.15
C LEU A 27 -2.81 6.43 -6.08
N ILE A 28 -2.37 5.48 -6.91
CA ILE A 28 -0.97 5.06 -7.00
C ILE A 28 -0.09 6.23 -7.45
N ALA A 29 -0.49 6.96 -8.50
CA ALA A 29 0.24 8.12 -8.99
C ALA A 29 0.42 9.19 -7.90
N HIS A 30 -0.62 9.43 -7.10
CA HIS A 30 -0.57 10.35 -5.96
C HIS A 30 0.43 9.91 -4.89
N TYR A 31 0.40 8.63 -4.48
CA TYR A 31 1.35 8.12 -3.49
C TYR A 31 2.80 8.13 -3.97
N GLN A 32 3.04 7.84 -5.25
CA GLN A 32 4.38 7.95 -5.85
C GLN A 32 4.90 9.39 -5.86
N ALA A 33 4.03 10.38 -6.10
CA ALA A 33 4.40 11.79 -6.05
C ALA A 33 4.78 12.21 -4.62
N LEU A 34 3.95 11.86 -3.63
CA LEU A 34 4.23 12.12 -2.22
C LEU A 34 5.52 11.46 -1.75
N GLU A 35 5.77 10.20 -2.13
CA GLU A 35 7.01 9.51 -1.79
C GLU A 35 8.23 10.27 -2.32
N LYS A 36 8.19 10.76 -3.57
CA LYS A 36 9.29 11.55 -4.15
C LYS A 36 9.54 12.83 -3.36
N GLU A 37 8.50 13.52 -2.93
CA GLU A 37 8.61 14.74 -2.13
C GLU A 37 9.21 14.47 -0.75
N TYR A 38 8.74 13.43 -0.06
CA TYR A 38 9.26 13.06 1.26
C TYR A 38 10.67 12.47 1.22
N ARG A 39 11.03 11.74 0.16
CA ARG A 39 12.41 11.32 -0.08
C ARG A 39 13.33 12.52 -0.23
N LYS A 40 12.91 13.54 -0.99
CA LYS A 40 13.66 14.80 -1.14
C LYS A 40 13.80 15.56 0.18
N SER A 41 12.79 15.50 1.05
CA SER A 41 12.81 16.22 2.32
C SER A 41 13.80 15.65 3.34
N GLY A 42 14.29 14.40 3.15
CA GLY A 42 15.25 13.75 4.05
C GLY A 42 14.72 13.45 5.46
N LYS A 43 13.44 13.73 5.73
CA LYS A 43 12.83 13.59 7.07
C LYS A 43 12.49 12.15 7.40
N TYR A 44 12.31 11.31 6.38
CA TYR A 44 11.82 9.95 6.52
C TYR A 44 12.80 8.96 5.89
N LYS A 45 12.97 7.80 6.52
CA LYS A 45 13.77 6.69 5.99
C LYS A 45 12.87 5.80 5.15
N PHE A 46 13.08 5.81 3.84
CA PHE A 46 12.41 4.91 2.92
C PHE A 46 13.20 3.61 2.80
N VAL A 47 12.47 2.49 2.67
CA VAL A 47 13.05 1.21 2.31
C VAL A 47 12.92 1.09 0.81
N ASP A 48 14.03 0.85 0.12
CA ASP A 48 13.98 0.60 -1.31
C ASP A 48 13.29 -0.74 -1.58
N PRO A 49 12.47 -0.84 -2.63
CA PRO A 49 11.83 -2.08 -2.98
C PRO A 49 12.90 -3.16 -3.16
N PRO A 50 12.64 -4.41 -2.74
CA PRO A 50 13.57 -5.49 -3.00
C PRO A 50 13.86 -5.53 -4.50
N SER A 51 15.14 -5.51 -4.86
CA SER A 51 15.56 -5.76 -6.25
C SER A 51 14.91 -7.06 -6.71
N GLU A 52 14.26 -7.03 -7.88
CA GLU A 52 13.60 -8.19 -8.48
C GLU A 52 14.63 -9.25 -8.90
N ASP A 53 15.22 -9.93 -7.92
CA ASP A 53 15.52 -11.34 -8.11
C ASP A 53 14.17 -12.05 -7.93
N PRO A 54 13.64 -12.73 -8.95
CA PRO A 54 12.32 -13.35 -8.88
C PRO A 54 12.34 -14.44 -7.81
N LYS A 55 11.84 -14.11 -6.61
CA LYS A 55 11.56 -15.11 -5.59
C LYS A 55 10.29 -15.85 -6.01
N PRO A 56 10.32 -17.18 -6.17
CA PRO A 56 9.15 -17.93 -6.61
C PRO A 56 8.03 -17.76 -5.58
N ILE A 57 6.95 -17.12 -6.03
CA ILE A 57 5.69 -17.06 -5.32
C ILE A 57 5.18 -18.49 -5.24
N LYS A 58 5.25 -19.10 -4.05
CA LYS A 58 4.51 -20.34 -3.78
C LYS A 58 3.03 -19.97 -3.77
N THR A 59 2.34 -20.20 -4.88
CA THR A 59 0.90 -20.37 -4.90
C THR A 59 0.59 -21.58 -4.04
N THR A 60 0.11 -21.37 -2.82
CA THR A 60 -0.59 -22.43 -2.08
C THR A 60 -1.95 -22.57 -2.73
N ASP A 61 -1.99 -23.39 -3.77
CA ASP A 61 -3.20 -24.05 -4.24
C ASP A 61 -3.52 -25.24 -3.30
N GLU A 62 -4.78 -25.66 -3.33
CA GLU A 62 -5.42 -26.76 -2.56
C GLU A 62 -5.82 -26.47 -1.10
N LYS A 63 -7.05 -26.77 -0.65
CA LYS A 63 -7.91 -27.89 -1.10
C LYS A 63 -9.39 -27.68 -0.74
N ALA A 64 -10.27 -27.83 -1.72
CA ALA A 64 -11.64 -28.28 -1.53
C ALA A 64 -11.68 -29.80 -1.74
N ALA A 65 -12.09 -30.54 -0.72
CA ALA A 65 -12.55 -31.95 -0.67
C ALA A 65 -12.96 -32.18 0.79
N ASP A 66 -14.10 -32.73 1.18
CA ASP A 66 -15.07 -33.67 0.59
C ASP A 66 -16.46 -33.33 1.16
#